data_AF-A0A2D6KG07-F1
#
_entry.id   AF-A0A2D6KG07-F1
#
_cell.length_a   1.000
_cell.length_b   1.000
_cell.length_c   1.000
_cell.angle_alpha   90.00
_cell.angle_beta   90.00
_cell.angle_gamma   90.00
#
_symmetry.space_group_name_H-M   'P 1'
#
loop_
_entity.id
_entity.type
_entity.pdbx_description
1 polymer ?
#
loop_
_entity_poly.entity_id
_entity_poly.type
_entity_poly.pdbx_seq_one_letter_code
_entity_poly.pdbx_strand_id
1 'polypeptide(L)'
;MRLEKVCKMEKLSKIDKRGVIDFLLPLLVLLSVILVMVVFVAFSVFIYGKSAVLGGDRDVIFYEEDEKLNEELFRYHFHRFLSSEILVDDDYVEVIDVLTGSLDPYFDLEVGDKNFVEKFGLDVLSEHEFLRDKLSDEDYSKFIEIYSDFDNSRALRNIREELNSICEMNKRDRFSLVIPQGVVEAGGLKPVSGVYKNPDVFTETFKNIEYRGQEFKIRLIMYNECIKKIKEVEVY
;
A
#
# COMPACT_ATOMS: atom_id res chain seq x y z
N MET A 1 84.13 42.40 -40.82
CA MET A 1 84.05 42.15 -39.36
C MET A 1 83.51 43.41 -38.72
N ARG A 2 82.44 43.24 -37.92
CA ARG A 2 81.80 44.22 -37.03
C ARG A 2 80.90 45.30 -37.62
N LEU A 3 79.99 45.71 -36.71
CA LEU A 3 78.89 46.67 -36.79
C LEU A 3 77.63 46.01 -37.38
N GLU A 4 76.48 45.98 -36.73
CA GLU A 4 75.97 46.80 -35.63
C GLU A 4 74.74 46.11 -35.02
N LYS A 5 74.69 46.05 -33.68
CA LYS A 5 73.42 45.97 -32.96
C LYS A 5 72.91 47.39 -32.86
N VAL A 6 71.91 47.74 -33.67
CA VAL A 6 71.07 48.91 -33.45
C VAL A 6 69.63 48.53 -33.70
N CYS A 7 68.75 49.05 -32.84
CA CYS A 7 67.29 48.99 -32.91
C CYS A 7 66.69 47.59 -32.60
N LYS A 8 65.60 47.47 -31.85
CA LYS A 8 64.64 48.48 -31.40
C LYS A 8 63.78 47.86 -30.32
N MET A 9 63.46 48.65 -29.30
CA MET A 9 62.19 48.53 -28.60
C MET A 9 61.04 48.45 -29.61
N GLU A 10 59.99 47.73 -29.20
CA GLU A 10 58.58 47.82 -29.62
C GLU A 10 58.02 46.49 -30.12
N LYS A 11 57.36 45.79 -29.19
CA LYS A 11 55.93 45.42 -29.33
C LYS A 11 55.44 44.72 -28.06
N LEU A 12 55.24 45.52 -27.01
CA LEU A 12 54.09 45.29 -26.13
C LEU A 12 52.88 45.80 -26.90
N SER A 13 52.12 44.89 -27.51
CA SER A 13 50.70 45.09 -27.85
C SER A 13 50.30 44.03 -28.86
N LYS A 14 49.79 42.91 -28.33
CA LYS A 14 48.54 42.26 -28.75
C LYS A 14 48.47 40.96 -27.97
N ILE A 15 48.01 41.05 -26.73
CA ILE A 15 47.38 39.87 -26.10
C ILE A 15 46.20 39.55 -27.02
N ASP A 16 46.30 38.39 -27.64
CA ASP A 16 45.34 37.90 -28.62
C ASP A 16 44.00 37.69 -27.90
N LYS A 17 43.13 38.69 -27.99
CA LYS A 17 41.83 38.71 -27.32
C LYS A 17 40.94 37.54 -27.75
N ARG A 18 41.24 36.84 -28.86
CA ARG A 18 40.46 35.69 -29.33
C ARG A 18 40.70 34.43 -28.49
N GLY A 19 41.95 34.09 -28.19
CA GLY A 19 42.25 32.88 -27.40
C GLY A 19 41.73 32.93 -25.95
N VAL A 20 41.65 34.14 -25.38
CA VAL A 20 41.06 34.36 -24.05
C VAL A 20 39.53 34.20 -24.08
N ILE A 21 38.87 34.62 -25.17
CA ILE A 21 37.42 34.45 -25.34
C ILE A 21 37.07 32.98 -25.55
N ASP A 22 37.84 32.25 -26.38
CA ASP A 22 37.57 30.84 -26.69
C ASP A 22 37.73 29.91 -25.48
N PHE A 23 38.56 30.29 -24.50
CA PHE A 23 38.69 29.57 -23.22
C PHE A 23 37.69 30.04 -22.14
N LEU A 24 37.40 31.34 -22.08
CA LEU A 24 36.48 31.87 -21.06
C LEU A 24 35.01 31.56 -21.35
N LEU A 25 34.61 31.46 -22.63
CA LEU A 25 33.22 31.15 -22.98
C LEU A 25 32.74 29.80 -22.41
N PRO A 26 33.43 28.66 -22.64
CA PRO A 26 33.00 27.39 -22.08
C PRO A 26 33.06 27.36 -20.55
N LEU A 27 34.02 28.07 -19.94
CA LEU A 27 34.10 28.21 -18.48
C LEU A 27 32.91 29.00 -17.92
N LEU A 28 32.50 30.09 -18.58
CA LEU A 28 31.33 30.90 -18.23
C LEU A 28 30.03 30.11 -18.41
N VAL A 29 29.94 29.27 -19.44
CA VAL A 29 28.79 28.37 -19.65
C VAL A 29 28.74 27.29 -18.57
N LEU A 30 29.88 26.70 -18.20
CA LEU A 30 29.91 25.72 -17.11
C LEU A 30 29.50 26.36 -15.77
N LEU A 31 30.04 27.55 -15.47
CA LEU A 31 29.68 28.31 -14.28
C LEU A 31 28.20 28.69 -14.27
N SER A 32 27.61 29.05 -15.41
CA SER A 32 26.18 29.37 -15.47
C SER A 32 25.31 28.14 -15.27
N VAL A 33 25.69 26.97 -15.79
CA VAL A 33 24.98 25.70 -15.54
C VAL A 33 25.04 25.32 -14.06
N ILE A 34 26.22 25.40 -13.43
CA ILE A 34 26.38 25.13 -11.99
C ILE A 34 25.54 26.11 -11.17
N LEU A 35 25.55 27.39 -11.52
CA LEU A 35 24.73 28.41 -10.86
C LEU A 35 23.24 28.08 -10.97
N VAL A 36 22.76 27.68 -12.15
CA VAL A 36 21.37 27.28 -12.37
C VAL A 36 21.01 26.05 -11.54
N MET A 37 21.89 25.05 -11.45
CA MET A 37 21.64 23.88 -10.59
C MET A 37 21.59 24.25 -9.11
N VAL A 38 22.48 25.12 -8.62
CA VAL A 38 22.48 25.60 -7.24
C VAL A 38 21.23 26.41 -6.94
N VAL A 39 20.81 27.29 -7.84
CA VAL A 39 19.56 28.04 -7.71
C VAL A 39 18.36 27.10 -7.73
N PHE A 40 18.35 26.08 -8.58
CA PHE A 40 17.25 25.11 -8.64
C PHE A 40 17.17 24.29 -7.35
N VAL A 41 18.29 23.79 -6.83
CA VAL A 41 18.34 23.07 -5.54
C VAL A 41 17.93 23.99 -4.39
N ALA A 42 18.43 25.22 -4.33
CA ALA A 42 18.03 26.19 -3.32
C ALA A 42 16.54 26.54 -3.43
N PHE A 43 15.99 26.65 -4.64
CA PHE A 43 14.58 26.91 -4.89
C PHE A 43 13.71 25.70 -4.54
N SER A 44 14.17 24.46 -4.81
CA SER A 44 13.51 23.24 -4.36
C SER A 44 13.53 23.14 -2.83
N VAL A 45 14.67 23.38 -2.18
CA VAL A 45 14.76 23.41 -0.71
C VAL A 45 13.93 24.56 -0.13
N PHE A 46 13.79 25.69 -0.82
CA PHE A 46 12.95 26.79 -0.37
C PHE A 46 11.46 26.53 -0.61
N ILE A 47 11.04 25.91 -1.72
CA ILE A 47 9.64 25.53 -1.96
C ILE A 47 9.23 24.39 -1.01
N TYR A 48 10.01 23.31 -0.96
CA TYR A 48 9.69 22.15 -0.13
C TYR A 48 9.99 22.39 1.35
N GLY A 49 10.98 23.21 1.69
CA GLY A 49 11.32 23.57 3.08
C GLY A 49 10.47 24.69 3.66
N LYS A 50 9.93 25.61 2.83
CA LYS A 50 9.00 26.64 3.32
C LYS A 50 7.59 26.11 3.54
N SER A 51 7.24 24.95 2.98
CA SER A 51 6.07 24.16 3.40
C SER A 51 6.18 23.61 4.83
N ALA A 52 7.35 23.71 5.48
CA ALA A 52 7.55 23.23 6.84
C ALA A 52 7.60 24.31 7.94
N VAL A 53 7.65 25.62 7.63
CA VAL A 53 8.07 26.62 8.66
C VAL A 53 7.25 27.93 8.76
N LEU A 54 6.28 28.26 7.89
CA LEU A 54 5.54 29.53 8.05
C LEU A 54 4.02 29.36 7.95
N GLY A 55 3.39 29.16 9.12
CA GLY A 55 2.01 29.55 9.35
C GLY A 55 1.87 31.08 9.36
N GLY A 56 0.73 31.56 8.87
CA GLY A 56 0.31 32.97 9.02
C GLY A 56 -0.48 33.50 7.83
N ASP A 57 -1.79 33.61 8.05
CA ASP A 57 -2.80 34.42 7.36
C ASP A 57 -3.30 34.00 5.98
N ARG A 58 -4.29 33.09 5.99
CA ARG A 58 -5.46 33.12 5.08
C ARG A 58 -6.72 32.67 5.82
N ASP A 59 -7.80 33.40 5.61
CA ASP A 59 -9.15 32.88 5.81
C ASP A 59 -9.37 31.60 4.97
N VAL A 60 -10.16 30.68 5.53
CA VAL A 60 -10.81 29.50 4.90
C VAL A 60 -9.92 28.28 4.58
N ILE A 61 -10.19 27.15 5.26
CA ILE A 61 -10.75 25.86 4.77
C ILE A 61 -10.53 24.84 5.92
N PHE A 62 -11.62 24.39 6.57
CA PHE A 62 -11.58 23.15 7.34
C PHE A 62 -11.68 21.96 6.35
N TYR A 63 -11.12 20.80 6.75
CA TYR A 63 -11.17 19.47 6.11
C TYR A 63 -10.04 19.14 5.10
N GLU A 64 -8.89 18.64 5.58
CA GLU A 64 -8.00 17.74 4.81
C GLU A 64 -6.96 16.99 5.70
N GLU A 65 -6.58 17.52 6.86
CA GLU A 65 -5.68 16.82 7.82
C GLU A 65 -6.35 15.63 8.52
N ASP A 66 -7.66 15.74 8.80
CA ASP A 66 -8.41 14.73 9.54
C ASP A 66 -8.63 13.44 8.75
N GLU A 67 -8.77 13.52 7.42
CA GLU A 67 -8.96 12.33 6.57
C GLU A 67 -7.67 11.49 6.47
N LYS A 68 -6.51 12.13 6.27
CA LYS A 68 -5.23 11.41 6.22
C LYS A 68 -4.88 10.76 7.56
N LEU A 69 -5.13 11.46 8.66
CA LEU A 69 -4.93 10.90 10.00
C LEU A 69 -5.86 9.70 10.26
N ASN A 70 -7.12 9.77 9.79
CA ASN A 70 -8.07 8.66 9.90
C ASN A 70 -7.65 7.45 9.07
N GLU A 71 -7.13 7.66 7.85
CA GLU A 71 -6.59 6.59 7.02
C GLU A 71 -5.35 5.92 7.63
N GLU A 72 -4.43 6.70 8.19
CA GLU A 72 -3.22 6.18 8.85
C GLU A 72 -3.55 5.39 10.11
N LEU A 73 -4.43 5.92 10.97
CA LEU A 73 -4.92 5.24 12.15
C LEU A 73 -5.63 3.93 11.78
N PHE A 74 -6.50 3.98 10.76
CA PHE A 74 -7.21 2.79 10.29
C PHE A 74 -6.24 1.73 9.75
N ARG A 75 -5.22 2.13 8.98
CA ARG A 75 -4.15 1.24 8.53
C ARG A 75 -3.38 0.64 9.70
N TYR A 76 -3.05 1.43 10.73
CA TYR A 76 -2.37 0.93 11.92
C TYR A 76 -3.17 -0.18 12.62
N HIS A 77 -4.47 0.04 12.87
CA HIS A 77 -5.32 -1.00 13.47
C HIS A 77 -5.47 -2.23 12.58
N PHE A 78 -5.58 -2.05 11.27
CA PHE A 78 -5.65 -3.18 10.35
C PHE A 78 -4.34 -3.99 10.34
N HIS A 79 -3.19 -3.33 10.34
CA HIS A 79 -1.89 -4.01 10.45
C HIS A 79 -1.73 -4.73 11.79
N ARG A 80 -2.14 -4.09 12.89
CA ARG A 80 -2.13 -4.70 14.22
C ARG A 80 -3.03 -5.94 14.28
N PHE A 81 -4.23 -5.86 13.71
CA PHE A 81 -5.14 -7.00 13.60
C PHE A 81 -4.53 -8.16 12.80
N LEU A 82 -3.90 -7.87 11.66
CA LEU A 82 -3.27 -8.94 10.86
C LEU A 82 -2.08 -9.60 11.58
N SER A 83 -1.43 -8.86 12.49
CA SER A 83 -0.26 -9.33 13.25
C SER A 83 -0.63 -9.79 14.68
N SER A 84 -1.92 -9.82 15.04
CA SER A 84 -2.31 -10.30 16.36
C SER A 84 -2.38 -11.82 16.38
N GLU A 85 -2.08 -12.39 17.54
CA GLU A 85 -2.06 -13.83 17.74
C GLU A 85 -3.43 -14.34 18.20
N ILE A 86 -3.89 -15.41 17.58
CA ILE A 86 -5.13 -16.12 17.94
C ILE A 86 -4.82 -17.59 18.22
N LEU A 87 -5.62 -18.19 19.11
CA LEU A 87 -5.45 -19.61 19.46
C LEU A 87 -5.94 -20.51 18.32
N VAL A 88 -5.08 -21.36 17.78
CA VAL A 88 -5.40 -22.40 16.79
C VAL A 88 -4.76 -23.70 17.25
N ASP A 89 -5.56 -24.74 17.47
CA ASP A 89 -5.10 -26.07 17.86
C ASP A 89 -4.03 -26.08 18.97
N ASP A 90 -4.29 -25.30 20.02
CA ASP A 90 -3.47 -25.13 21.24
C ASP A 90 -2.22 -24.23 21.11
N ASP A 91 -1.95 -23.70 19.91
CA ASP A 91 -0.87 -22.74 19.66
C ASP A 91 -1.40 -21.33 19.33
N TYR A 92 -0.61 -20.30 19.65
CA TYR A 92 -0.88 -18.92 19.26
C TYR A 92 -0.23 -18.63 17.91
N VAL A 93 -1.03 -18.24 16.92
CA VAL A 93 -0.59 -18.02 15.53
C VAL A 93 -1.11 -16.66 15.06
N GLU A 94 -0.30 -15.93 14.30
CA GLU A 94 -0.72 -14.64 13.73
C GLU A 94 -1.93 -14.80 12.80
N VAL A 95 -2.87 -13.85 12.86
CA VAL A 95 -4.07 -13.85 12.01
C VAL A 95 -3.71 -13.97 10.52
N ILE A 96 -2.67 -13.28 10.06
CA ILE A 96 -2.24 -13.34 8.66
C ILE A 96 -1.76 -14.74 8.23
N ASP A 97 -1.10 -15.46 9.13
CA ASP A 97 -0.61 -16.81 8.87
C ASP A 97 -1.78 -17.80 8.82
N VAL A 98 -2.78 -17.62 9.69
CA VAL A 98 -4.01 -18.41 9.64
C VAL A 98 -4.78 -18.16 8.34
N LEU A 99 -4.89 -16.90 7.90
CA LEU A 99 -5.59 -16.52 6.67
C LEU A 99 -4.85 -16.96 5.40
N THR A 100 -3.52 -17.02 5.42
CA THR A 100 -2.73 -17.53 4.29
C THR A 100 -2.71 -19.05 4.28
N GLY A 101 -2.51 -19.69 5.42
CA GLY A 101 -2.54 -21.15 5.57
C GLY A 101 -3.92 -21.77 5.28
N SER A 102 -5.02 -21.04 5.48
CA SER A 102 -6.36 -21.52 5.07
C SER A 102 -6.50 -21.71 3.55
N LEU A 103 -5.54 -21.19 2.75
CA LEU A 103 -5.52 -21.34 1.31
C LEU A 103 -4.77 -22.60 0.85
N ASP A 104 -3.92 -23.20 1.69
CA ASP A 104 -3.08 -24.34 1.33
C ASP A 104 -3.86 -25.50 0.69
N PRO A 105 -5.04 -25.92 1.21
CA PRO A 105 -5.79 -27.01 0.61
C PRO A 105 -6.22 -26.76 -0.84
N TYR A 106 -6.34 -25.50 -1.29
CA TYR A 106 -6.65 -25.20 -2.69
C TYR A 106 -5.43 -25.36 -3.60
N PHE A 107 -4.21 -25.19 -3.10
CA PHE A 107 -3.00 -25.49 -3.86
C PHE A 107 -2.81 -27.00 -4.03
N ASP A 108 -3.38 -27.80 -3.14
CA ASP A 108 -3.28 -29.27 -3.16
C ASP A 108 -4.50 -29.94 -3.84
N LEU A 109 -5.57 -29.19 -4.11
CA LEU A 109 -6.76 -29.68 -4.79
C LEU A 109 -6.49 -29.88 -6.29
N GLU A 110 -6.28 -31.13 -6.71
CA GLU A 110 -6.11 -31.49 -8.13
C GLU A 110 -7.42 -31.39 -8.92
N VAL A 111 -7.40 -30.68 -10.06
CA VAL A 111 -8.55 -30.51 -10.97
C VAL A 111 -8.16 -30.84 -12.41
N GLY A 112 -8.11 -32.13 -12.72
CA GLY A 112 -7.60 -32.66 -13.98
C GLY A 112 -6.08 -32.75 -13.93
N ASP A 113 -5.38 -32.04 -14.83
CA ASP A 113 -3.91 -32.10 -14.95
C ASP A 113 -3.17 -31.00 -14.16
N LYS A 114 -3.90 -30.18 -13.38
CA LYS A 114 -3.35 -29.06 -12.61
C LYS A 114 -4.09 -28.93 -11.28
N ASN A 115 -3.44 -28.36 -10.28
CA ASN A 115 -4.14 -27.94 -9.07
C ASN A 115 -5.11 -26.77 -9.33
N PHE A 116 -6.06 -26.58 -8.41
CA PHE A 116 -7.14 -25.62 -8.52
C PHE A 116 -6.60 -24.19 -8.71
N VAL A 117 -5.59 -23.79 -7.93
CA VAL A 117 -5.05 -22.43 -7.98
C VAL A 117 -4.35 -22.14 -9.29
N GLU A 118 -3.57 -23.08 -9.84
CA GLU A 118 -2.95 -22.94 -11.17
C GLU A 118 -3.98 -22.86 -12.30
N LYS A 119 -5.16 -23.45 -12.10
CA LYS A 119 -6.20 -23.53 -13.11
C LYS A 119 -7.12 -22.31 -13.10
N PHE A 120 -7.50 -21.83 -11.91
CA PHE A 120 -8.51 -20.79 -11.75
C PHE A 120 -7.99 -19.52 -11.10
N GLY A 121 -6.91 -19.58 -10.31
CA GLY A 121 -6.48 -18.49 -9.46
C GLY A 121 -7.22 -18.45 -8.11
N LEU A 122 -6.71 -17.61 -7.20
CA LEU A 122 -7.31 -17.41 -5.87
C LEU A 122 -8.50 -16.45 -5.89
N ASP A 123 -8.61 -15.59 -6.90
CA ASP A 123 -9.68 -14.61 -7.07
C ASP A 123 -11.05 -15.26 -7.26
N VAL A 124 -11.07 -16.42 -7.91
CA VAL A 124 -12.29 -17.17 -8.21
C VAL A 124 -12.85 -17.92 -6.98
N LEU A 125 -12.08 -18.05 -5.89
CA LEU A 125 -12.54 -18.75 -4.68
C LEU A 125 -13.86 -18.20 -4.13
N SER A 126 -14.08 -16.90 -4.25
CA SER A 126 -15.30 -16.24 -3.79
C SER A 126 -16.53 -16.42 -4.72
N GLU A 127 -16.35 -17.02 -5.89
CA GLU A 127 -17.37 -17.17 -6.95
C GLU A 127 -17.93 -18.60 -7.02
N HIS A 128 -18.49 -19.09 -5.90
CA HIS A 128 -18.91 -20.49 -5.75
C HIS A 128 -19.89 -20.97 -6.83
N GLU A 129 -20.87 -20.13 -7.19
CA GLU A 129 -21.87 -20.48 -8.21
C GLU A 129 -21.23 -20.68 -9.59
N PHE A 130 -20.23 -19.85 -9.92
CA PHE A 130 -19.47 -20.00 -11.17
C PHE A 130 -18.66 -21.29 -11.19
N LEU A 131 -18.03 -21.64 -10.07
CA LEU A 131 -17.20 -22.87 -9.96
C LEU A 131 -18.02 -24.15 -10.13
N ARG A 132 -19.30 -24.14 -9.76
CA ARG A 132 -20.19 -25.30 -9.91
C ARG A 132 -20.29 -25.80 -11.36
N ASP A 133 -20.29 -24.87 -12.32
CA ASP A 133 -20.38 -25.21 -13.74
C ASP A 133 -19.02 -25.53 -14.38
N LYS A 134 -17.91 -25.33 -13.64
CA LYS A 134 -16.53 -25.48 -14.13
C LYS A 134 -15.82 -26.71 -13.58
N LEU A 135 -16.25 -27.18 -12.42
CA LEU A 135 -15.72 -28.35 -11.76
C LEU A 135 -16.58 -29.58 -12.05
N SER A 136 -15.98 -30.77 -11.96
CA SER A 136 -16.77 -31.99 -11.88
C SER A 136 -17.55 -32.01 -10.55
N ASP A 137 -18.60 -32.81 -10.46
CA ASP A 137 -19.36 -32.94 -9.20
C ASP A 137 -18.45 -33.38 -8.03
N GLU A 138 -17.44 -34.23 -8.31
CA GLU A 138 -16.47 -34.67 -7.32
C GLU A 138 -15.55 -33.53 -6.87
N ASP A 139 -14.95 -32.80 -7.82
CA ASP A 139 -14.03 -31.70 -7.51
C ASP A 139 -14.76 -30.53 -6.83
N TYR A 140 -15.99 -30.25 -7.25
CA TYR A 140 -16.84 -29.24 -6.61
C TYR A 140 -17.19 -29.63 -5.18
N SER A 141 -17.45 -30.91 -4.93
CA SER A 141 -17.71 -31.41 -3.58
C SER A 141 -16.49 -31.21 -2.67
N LYS A 142 -15.28 -31.54 -3.14
CA LYS A 142 -14.03 -31.29 -2.40
C LYS A 142 -13.79 -29.79 -2.16
N PHE A 143 -14.03 -28.96 -3.17
CA PHE A 143 -13.92 -27.49 -3.03
C PHE A 143 -14.84 -26.96 -1.93
N ILE A 144 -16.11 -27.40 -1.91
CA ILE A 144 -17.08 -27.00 -0.90
C ILE A 144 -16.73 -27.54 0.49
N GLU A 145 -16.17 -28.74 0.58
CA GLU A 145 -15.66 -29.32 1.83
C GLU A 145 -14.56 -28.44 2.43
N ILE A 146 -13.52 -28.09 1.65
CA ILE A 146 -12.44 -27.19 2.08
C ILE A 146 -13.00 -25.84 2.58
N TYR A 147 -13.92 -25.24 1.82
CA TYR A 147 -14.54 -23.99 2.22
C TYR A 147 -15.33 -24.13 3.53
N SER A 148 -16.13 -25.18 3.64
CA SER A 148 -16.97 -25.46 4.81
C SER A 148 -16.11 -25.74 6.06
N ASP A 149 -15.00 -26.45 5.91
CA ASP A 149 -14.07 -26.74 7.01
C ASP A 149 -13.49 -25.45 7.59
N PHE A 150 -13.08 -24.51 6.73
CA PHE A 150 -12.60 -23.22 7.20
C PHE A 150 -13.74 -22.36 7.81
N ASP A 151 -14.93 -22.31 7.20
CA ASP A 151 -16.09 -21.58 7.73
C ASP A 151 -16.52 -22.06 9.12
N ASN A 152 -16.40 -23.36 9.37
CA ASN A 152 -16.74 -23.97 10.66
C ASN A 152 -15.55 -24.09 11.62
N SER A 153 -14.36 -23.63 11.22
CA SER A 153 -13.14 -23.78 12.02
C SER A 153 -13.16 -22.90 13.28
N ARG A 154 -12.46 -23.38 14.32
CA ARG A 154 -12.16 -22.56 15.51
C ARG A 154 -11.32 -21.33 15.15
N ALA A 155 -10.43 -21.49 14.18
CA ALA A 155 -9.57 -20.43 13.67
C ALA A 155 -10.40 -19.24 13.15
N LEU A 156 -11.36 -19.48 12.24
CA LEU A 156 -12.23 -18.40 11.74
C LEU A 156 -13.05 -17.76 12.86
N ARG A 157 -13.55 -18.55 13.81
CA ARG A 157 -14.26 -18.00 14.97
C ARG A 157 -13.39 -17.02 15.75
N ASN A 158 -12.13 -17.37 16.01
CA ASN A 158 -11.20 -16.54 16.76
C ASN A 158 -10.78 -15.28 15.95
N ILE A 159 -10.61 -15.40 14.62
CA ILE A 159 -10.43 -14.25 13.72
C ILE A 159 -11.60 -13.27 13.88
N ARG A 160 -12.85 -13.75 13.93
CA ARG A 160 -14.02 -12.87 14.11
C ARG A 160 -14.03 -12.21 15.48
N GLU A 161 -13.67 -12.93 16.54
CA GLU A 161 -13.59 -12.37 17.90
C GLU A 161 -12.54 -11.26 17.96
N GLU A 162 -11.38 -11.47 17.33
CA GLU A 162 -10.33 -10.48 17.23
C GLU A 162 -10.74 -9.29 16.34
N LEU A 163 -11.44 -9.53 15.24
CA LEU A 163 -11.99 -8.47 14.40
C LEU A 163 -13.04 -7.62 15.15
N ASN A 164 -13.81 -8.24 16.03
CA ASN A 164 -14.77 -7.55 16.90
C ASN A 164 -14.08 -6.64 17.93
N SER A 165 -12.83 -6.93 18.33
CA SER A 165 -12.07 -6.16 19.32
C SER A 165 -11.60 -4.81 18.77
N ILE A 166 -11.46 -4.66 17.44
CA ILE A 166 -11.04 -3.40 16.80
C ILE A 166 -12.00 -2.25 17.11
N CYS A 167 -13.29 -2.54 17.22
CA CYS A 167 -14.29 -1.52 17.46
C CYS A 167 -15.44 -2.03 18.32
N GLU A 168 -15.59 -1.47 19.52
CA GLU A 168 -16.67 -1.75 20.46
C GLU A 168 -17.95 -0.97 20.09
N MET A 169 -18.62 -1.41 19.02
CA MET A 169 -19.94 -0.91 18.64
C MET A 169 -20.97 -2.03 18.56
N ASN A 170 -22.11 -1.83 19.23
CA ASN A 170 -23.28 -2.69 19.11
C ASN A 170 -24.08 -2.38 17.83
N LYS A 171 -23.44 -2.53 16.66
CA LYS A 171 -24.08 -2.48 15.34
C LYS A 171 -23.75 -3.77 14.57
N ARG A 172 -24.77 -4.31 13.89
CA ARG A 172 -24.59 -5.39 12.90
C ARG A 172 -23.73 -4.84 11.75
N ASP A 173 -22.83 -5.66 11.22
CA ASP A 173 -22.06 -5.37 9.99
C ASP A 173 -21.19 -4.09 10.06
N ARG A 174 -20.64 -3.78 11.25
CA ARG A 174 -19.75 -2.63 11.45
C ARG A 174 -18.36 -2.78 10.80
N PHE A 175 -18.02 -3.99 10.42
CA PHE A 175 -16.81 -4.35 9.69
C PHE A 175 -17.13 -5.42 8.65
N SER A 176 -16.28 -5.50 7.62
CA SER A 176 -16.21 -6.60 6.69
C SER A 176 -14.75 -6.83 6.35
N LEU A 177 -14.24 -8.04 6.65
CA LEU A 177 -12.91 -8.46 6.21
C LEU A 177 -13.08 -9.31 4.95
N VAL A 178 -12.65 -8.78 3.81
CA VAL A 178 -12.71 -9.47 2.53
C VAL A 178 -11.40 -10.21 2.30
N ILE A 179 -11.47 -11.53 2.18
CA ILE A 179 -10.38 -12.47 1.90
C ILE A 179 -10.68 -13.24 0.60
N PRO A 180 -9.74 -14.01 0.03
CA PRO A 180 -9.98 -14.75 -1.22
C PRO A 180 -11.21 -15.67 -1.16
N GLN A 181 -11.40 -16.38 -0.05
CA GLN A 181 -12.54 -17.30 0.14
C GLN A 181 -13.88 -16.58 0.28
N GLY A 182 -13.91 -15.31 0.71
CA GLY A 182 -15.18 -14.64 0.99
C GLY A 182 -15.06 -13.39 1.88
N VAL A 183 -16.18 -13.00 2.45
CA VAL A 183 -16.29 -11.91 3.42
C VAL A 183 -16.51 -12.52 4.79
N VAL A 184 -15.61 -12.23 5.73
CA VAL A 184 -15.77 -12.61 7.13
C VAL A 184 -16.76 -11.63 7.77
N GLU A 185 -17.91 -12.15 8.16
CA GLU A 185 -18.96 -11.44 8.88
C GLU A 185 -19.27 -12.12 10.22
N ALA A 186 -20.12 -11.49 11.04
CA ALA A 186 -20.53 -12.04 12.34
C ALA A 186 -21.13 -13.47 12.23
N GLY A 187 -21.74 -13.80 11.09
CA GLY A 187 -22.37 -15.09 10.83
C GLY A 187 -21.46 -16.15 10.18
N GLY A 188 -20.17 -15.89 9.98
CA GLY A 188 -19.26 -16.76 9.22
C GLY A 188 -18.79 -16.13 7.91
N LEU A 189 -18.31 -16.95 6.99
CA LEU A 189 -17.93 -16.54 5.64
C LEU A 189 -19.16 -16.41 4.75
N LYS A 190 -19.21 -15.29 4.03
CA LYS A 190 -20.20 -15.03 2.98
C LYS A 190 -19.51 -14.91 1.62
N PRO A 191 -20.19 -15.29 0.52
CA PRO A 191 -19.73 -14.95 -0.81
C PRO A 191 -19.51 -13.45 -0.95
N VAL A 192 -18.62 -13.03 -1.86
CA VAL A 192 -18.35 -11.62 -2.15
C VAL A 192 -19.48 -11.05 -3.02
N SER A 193 -20.71 -11.05 -2.51
CA SER A 193 -21.87 -10.44 -3.18
C SER A 193 -22.19 -9.10 -2.50
N GLY A 194 -21.94 -7.99 -3.19
CA GLY A 194 -22.48 -6.68 -2.80
C GLY A 194 -21.93 -6.10 -1.49
N VAL A 195 -20.65 -6.32 -1.19
CA VAL A 195 -19.98 -5.67 -0.05
C VAL A 195 -20.23 -4.15 -0.12
N TYR A 196 -20.80 -3.59 0.94
CA TYR A 196 -21.30 -2.22 0.99
C TYR A 196 -20.16 -1.22 0.71
N LYS A 197 -20.28 -0.45 -0.39
CA LYS A 197 -19.28 0.54 -0.85
C LYS A 197 -19.86 1.96 -0.86
N ASN A 198 -20.52 2.37 0.22
CA ASN A 198 -20.86 3.78 0.36
C ASN A 198 -19.74 4.48 1.16
N PRO A 199 -18.86 5.27 0.52
CA PRO A 199 -17.74 5.93 1.19
C PRO A 199 -18.18 6.92 2.28
N ASP A 200 -19.40 7.47 2.16
CA ASP A 200 -19.97 8.35 3.20
C ASP A 200 -20.18 7.61 4.53
N VAL A 201 -20.30 6.29 4.46
CA VAL A 201 -20.67 5.42 5.59
C VAL A 201 -19.51 4.50 6.01
N PHE A 202 -18.65 4.13 5.06
CA PHE A 202 -17.57 3.16 5.26
C PHE A 202 -16.23 3.66 4.72
N THR A 203 -15.15 3.28 5.40
CA THR A 203 -13.77 3.44 4.94
C THR A 203 -13.18 2.06 4.64
N GLU A 204 -12.35 1.97 3.59
CA GLU A 204 -11.69 0.72 3.16
C GLU A 204 -10.17 0.87 3.22
N THR A 205 -9.49 -0.18 3.66
CA THR A 205 -8.03 -0.33 3.57
C THR A 205 -7.70 -1.75 3.10
N PHE A 206 -6.48 -1.96 2.61
CA PHE A 206 -6.06 -3.26 2.09
C PHE A 206 -4.58 -3.55 2.31
N LYS A 207 -4.26 -4.85 2.29
CA LYS A 207 -2.89 -5.38 2.27
C LYS A 207 -2.78 -6.34 1.08
N ASN A 208 -1.81 -6.08 0.21
CA ASN A 208 -1.42 -7.03 -0.83
C ASN A 208 -0.52 -8.10 -0.21
N ILE A 209 -0.75 -9.36 -0.59
CA ILE A 209 -0.03 -10.53 -0.11
C ILE A 209 0.41 -11.33 -1.33
N GLU A 210 1.68 -11.72 -1.33
CA GLU A 210 2.21 -12.74 -2.24
C GLU A 210 2.40 -14.02 -1.43
N TYR A 211 1.75 -15.11 -1.87
CA TYR A 211 1.80 -16.40 -1.20
C TYR A 211 1.93 -17.51 -2.23
N ARG A 212 2.97 -18.33 -2.08
CA ARG A 212 3.29 -19.45 -3.01
C ARG A 212 3.26 -19.03 -4.49
N GLY A 213 3.72 -17.81 -4.80
CA GLY A 213 3.77 -17.26 -6.16
C GLY A 213 2.43 -16.75 -6.71
N GLN A 214 1.40 -16.61 -5.86
CA GLN A 214 0.12 -16.00 -6.21
C GLN A 214 -0.09 -14.72 -5.40
N GLU A 215 -0.62 -13.69 -6.06
CA GLU A 215 -0.94 -12.42 -5.43
C GLU A 215 -2.43 -12.34 -5.09
N PHE A 216 -2.74 -11.85 -3.90
CA PHE A 216 -4.10 -11.50 -3.52
C PHE A 216 -4.13 -10.32 -2.55
N LYS A 217 -5.35 -9.83 -2.28
CA LYS A 217 -5.57 -8.73 -1.34
C LYS A 217 -6.49 -9.15 -0.21
N ILE A 218 -6.13 -8.78 1.01
CA ILE A 218 -7.05 -8.75 2.14
C ILE A 218 -7.50 -7.32 2.33
N ARG A 219 -8.81 -7.12 2.46
CA ARG A 219 -9.41 -5.79 2.61
C ARG A 219 -10.19 -5.71 3.89
N LEU A 220 -10.01 -4.63 4.64
CA LEU A 220 -10.86 -4.30 5.78
C LEU A 220 -11.72 -3.11 5.41
N ILE A 221 -13.03 -3.30 5.52
CA ILE A 221 -14.04 -2.25 5.33
C ILE A 221 -14.68 -2.01 6.70
N MET A 222 -14.75 -0.77 7.13
CA MET A 222 -15.20 -0.42 8.47
C MET A 222 -16.12 0.79 8.45
N TYR A 223 -17.12 0.79 9.34
CA TYR A 223 -18.05 1.90 9.50
C TYR A 223 -17.31 3.16 9.99
N ASN A 224 -17.58 4.33 9.41
CA ASN A 224 -16.85 5.56 9.72
C ASN A 224 -16.97 5.98 11.20
N GLU A 225 -18.07 5.63 11.87
CA GLU A 225 -18.22 5.87 13.32
C GLU A 225 -17.23 5.06 14.18
N CYS A 226 -16.80 3.87 13.73
CA CYS A 226 -15.77 3.11 14.44
C CYS A 226 -14.45 3.88 14.45
N ILE A 227 -14.05 4.44 13.31
CA ILE A 227 -12.82 5.23 13.19
C ILE A 227 -12.87 6.43 14.14
N LYS A 228 -14.00 7.13 14.18
CA LYS A 228 -14.21 8.27 15.10
C LYS A 228 -14.04 7.87 16.56
N LYS A 229 -14.64 6.74 16.98
CA LYS A 229 -14.50 6.23 18.35
C LYS A 229 -13.07 5.84 18.70
N ILE A 230 -12.37 5.17 17.81
CA ILE A 230 -10.96 4.78 18.03
C ILE A 230 -10.12 6.03 18.27
N LYS A 231 -10.30 7.07 17.44
CA LYS A 231 -9.61 8.36 17.59
C LYS A 231 -9.92 9.04 18.92
N GLU A 232 -11.16 8.98 19.41
CA GLU A 232 -11.54 9.54 20.71
C GLU A 232 -10.83 8.86 21.88
N VAL A 233 -10.48 7.57 21.77
CA VAL A 233 -9.79 6.82 22.84
C VAL A 233 -8.28 7.06 22.84
N GLU A 234 -7.64 7.18 21.68
CA GLU A 234 -6.17 7.31 21.59
C GLU A 234 -5.63 8.74 21.81
N VAL A 235 -6.51 9.76 21.81
CA VAL A 235 -6.13 11.17 22.03
C VAL A 235 -6.14 11.57 23.52
N TYR A 236 -6.51 10.65 24.42
CA TYR A 236 -6.43 10.83 25.88
C TYR A 236 -5.38 9.91 26.52
#